data_AF-A0A1N6MQK9-F1
#
_entry.id   AF-A0A1N6MQK9-F1
#
_cell.length_a   1.000
_cell.length_b   1.000
_cell.length_c   1.000
_cell.angle_alpha   90.00
_cell.angle_beta   90.00
_cell.angle_gamma   90.00
#
_symmetry.space_group_name_H-M   'P 1'
#
loop_
_entity.id
_entity.type
_entity.pdbx_description
1 polymer ?
#
loop_
_entity_poly.entity_id
_entity_poly.type
_entity_poly.pdbx_seq_one_letter_code
_entity_poly.pdbx_strand_id
1 'polypeptide(L)'
;MIIFRIMFMLSFLFYSVSSLSGGMLTSPPRETIARGEESCIEGKDSQCKPWVVHIYNQVKLGQYKKTISSCTGSLIAPNYILTASHCYYDPKEHNPNISFEGYIIKDYKKK
;
A
#
# COMPACT_ATOMS: atom_id res chain seq x y z
N MET A 1 26.38 -21.43 33.68
CA MET A 1 26.58 -21.35 32.21
C MET A 1 25.30 -21.06 31.42
N ILE A 2 24.15 -21.61 31.78
CA ILE A 2 22.87 -21.39 31.07
C ILE A 2 22.32 -19.96 31.23
N ILE A 3 22.37 -19.41 32.44
CA ILE A 3 21.86 -18.05 32.73
C ILE A 3 22.60 -16.97 31.91
N PHE A 4 23.93 -17.11 31.77
CA PHE A 4 24.75 -16.19 30.97
C PHE A 4 24.39 -16.24 29.48
N ARG A 5 24.07 -17.43 28.95
CA ARG A 5 23.60 -17.59 27.56
C ARG A 5 22.23 -16.97 27.33
N ILE A 6 21.31 -17.10 28.29
CA ILE A 6 19.97 -16.51 28.20
C ILE A 6 20.06 -14.98 28.24
N MET A 7 20.89 -14.41 29.12
CA MET A 7 21.13 -12.96 29.17
C MET A 7 21.69 -12.43 27.85
N PHE A 8 22.63 -13.15 27.24
CA PHE A 8 23.21 -12.77 25.96
C PHE A 8 22.19 -12.82 24.81
N MET A 9 21.35 -13.86 24.77
CA MET A 9 20.29 -14.00 23.78
C MET A 9 19.20 -12.94 23.92
N LEU A 10 18.77 -12.63 25.16
CA LEU A 10 17.80 -11.57 25.42
C LEU A 10 18.36 -10.21 25.04
N SER A 11 19.62 -9.93 25.38
CA SER A 11 20.31 -8.71 24.94
C SER A 11 20.30 -8.58 23.41
N PHE A 12 20.66 -9.65 22.69
CA PHE A 12 20.64 -9.66 21.22
C PHE A 12 19.24 -9.41 20.64
N LEU A 13 18.21 -9.99 21.26
CA LEU A 13 16.81 -9.75 20.88
C LEU A 13 16.41 -8.28 21.10
N PHE A 14 16.74 -7.68 22.25
CA PHE A 14 16.48 -6.26 22.50
C PHE A 14 17.25 -5.32 21.55
N TYR A 15 18.49 -5.65 21.20
CA TYR A 15 19.28 -4.91 20.21
C TYR A 15 18.62 -4.99 18.83
N SER A 16 18.21 -6.17 18.37
CA SER A 16 17.58 -6.34 17.05
C SER A 16 16.26 -5.57 16.93
N VAL A 17 15.43 -5.54 17.97
CA VAL A 17 14.17 -4.77 18.00
C VAL A 17 14.47 -3.26 17.96
N SER A 18 15.51 -2.81 18.64
CA SER A 18 15.91 -1.39 18.65
C SER A 18 16.51 -0.93 17.31
N SER A 19 17.25 -1.81 16.61
CA SER A 19 17.78 -1.55 15.27
C SER A 19 16.69 -1.49 14.19
N LEU A 20 15.57 -2.21 14.36
CA LEU A 20 14.45 -2.16 13.41
C LEU A 20 13.56 -0.92 13.61
N SER A 21 13.55 -0.35 14.82
CA SER A 21 12.69 0.80 15.17
C SER A 21 13.35 2.16 14.88
N GLY A 22 14.69 2.23 14.84
CA GLY A 22 15.45 3.49 14.69
C GLY A 22 15.51 4.10 13.29
N GLY A 23 14.97 3.43 12.26
CA GLY A 23 14.86 3.96 10.91
C GLY A 23 13.58 4.78 10.74
N MET A 24 13.43 5.87 11.50
CA MET A 24 12.37 6.85 11.23
C MET A 24 12.69 7.51 9.87
N LEU A 25 12.19 6.89 8.80
CA LEU A 25 12.17 7.45 7.46
C LEU A 25 11.56 8.85 7.58
N THR A 26 12.39 9.88 7.48
CA THR A 26 11.88 11.21 7.14
C THR A 26 10.97 11.00 5.94
N SER A 27 9.71 11.41 6.05
CA SER A 27 8.77 11.19 4.95
C SER A 27 9.41 11.80 3.72
N PRO A 28 9.62 11.00 2.65
CA PRO A 28 10.39 11.47 1.53
C PRO A 28 9.67 12.69 0.94
N PRO A 29 10.40 13.63 0.33
CA PRO A 29 9.81 14.86 -0.18
C PRO A 29 8.60 14.56 -1.07
N ARG A 30 7.55 15.39 -1.02
CA ARG A 30 6.30 15.11 -1.77
C ARG A 30 6.55 14.90 -3.27
N GLU A 31 7.56 15.57 -3.81
CA GLU A 31 8.05 15.45 -5.18
C GLU A 31 8.66 14.08 -5.55
N THR A 32 8.98 13.23 -4.57
CA THR A 32 9.47 11.86 -4.81
C THR A 32 8.35 10.83 -4.93
N ILE A 33 7.11 11.20 -4.59
CA ILE A 33 5.94 10.33 -4.69
C ILE A 33 5.37 10.46 -6.10
N ALA A 34 5.48 9.41 -6.90
CA ALA A 34 4.86 9.35 -8.22
C ALA A 34 3.32 9.29 -8.09
N ARG A 35 2.61 10.27 -8.65
CA ARG A 35 1.13 10.41 -8.52
C ARG A 35 0.35 9.88 -9.74
N GLY A 36 0.87 8.86 -10.43
CA GLY A 36 0.16 8.28 -11.59
C GLY A 36 -0.10 9.31 -12.68
N GLU A 37 -1.33 9.38 -13.17
CA GLU A 37 -1.78 10.37 -14.16
C GLU A 37 -1.67 11.83 -13.68
N GLU A 38 -1.77 12.12 -12.37
CA GLU A 38 -1.57 13.47 -11.83
C GLU A 38 -0.10 13.94 -12.04
N SER A 39 0.84 13.03 -12.29
CA SER A 39 2.21 13.38 -12.68
C SER A 39 2.37 13.77 -14.16
N CYS A 40 1.33 13.57 -14.98
CA CYS A 40 1.35 13.84 -16.41
C CYS A 40 0.86 15.28 -16.67
N ILE A 41 1.74 16.24 -16.43
CA ILE A 41 1.51 17.66 -16.67
C ILE A 41 1.94 17.99 -18.11
N GLU A 42 1.11 18.70 -18.86
CA GLU A 42 1.44 19.17 -20.21
C GLU A 42 2.79 19.92 -20.22
N GLY A 43 3.70 19.50 -21.11
CA GLY A 43 5.05 20.07 -21.20
C GLY A 43 6.07 19.50 -20.20
N LYS A 44 5.69 18.54 -19.35
CA LYS A 44 6.60 17.80 -18.43
C LYS A 44 6.42 16.28 -18.55
N ASP A 45 6.34 15.78 -19.77
CA ASP A 45 6.10 14.36 -20.05
C ASP A 45 7.13 13.40 -19.43
N SER A 46 8.38 13.85 -19.24
CA SER A 46 9.43 13.05 -18.57
C SER A 46 9.08 12.69 -17.12
N GLN A 47 8.23 13.49 -16.48
CA GLN A 47 7.76 13.25 -15.12
C GLN A 47 6.53 12.36 -15.05
N CYS A 48 5.82 12.17 -16.18
CA CYS A 48 4.66 11.28 -16.25
C CYS A 48 5.02 9.84 -15.89
N LYS A 49 4.22 9.24 -15.00
CA LYS A 49 4.35 7.84 -14.54
C LYS A 49 3.00 7.13 -14.77
N PRO A 50 2.61 6.89 -16.04
CA PRO A 50 1.27 6.42 -16.39
C PRO A 50 0.93 5.01 -15.90
N TRP A 51 1.95 4.25 -15.45
CA TRP A 51 1.78 2.93 -14.85
C TRP A 51 1.45 2.97 -13.36
N VAL A 52 1.66 4.08 -12.66
CA VAL A 52 1.33 4.17 -11.23
C VAL A 52 -0.18 4.36 -11.09
N VAL A 53 -0.84 3.51 -10.30
CA VAL A 53 -2.30 3.50 -10.17
C VAL A 53 -2.73 3.61 -8.70
N HIS A 54 -3.90 4.20 -8.46
CA HIS A 54 -4.56 4.17 -7.15
C HIS A 54 -5.65 3.11 -7.11
N ILE A 55 -5.65 2.31 -6.04
CA ILE A 55 -6.54 1.19 -5.81
C ILE A 55 -7.42 1.54 -4.61
N TYR A 56 -8.73 1.63 -4.82
CA TYR A 56 -9.70 1.87 -3.75
C TYR A 56 -10.54 0.62 -3.49
N ASN A 57 -10.58 0.21 -2.23
CA ASN A 57 -11.36 -0.93 -1.79
C ASN A 57 -12.77 -0.45 -1.43
N GLN A 58 -13.77 -0.91 -2.19
CA GLN A 58 -15.16 -0.56 -1.96
C GLN A 58 -15.95 -1.70 -1.35
N VAL A 59 -16.75 -1.35 -0.36
CA VAL A 59 -17.69 -2.25 0.28
C VAL A 59 -19.10 -1.67 0.24
N LYS A 60 -20.09 -2.56 0.18
CA LYS A 60 -21.49 -2.25 0.39
C LYS A 60 -21.84 -2.42 1.85
N LEU A 61 -22.46 -1.39 2.41
CA LEU A 61 -23.07 -1.40 3.73
C LEU A 61 -24.57 -1.12 3.54
N GLY A 62 -25.36 -2.19 3.43
CA GLY A 62 -26.76 -2.09 3.00
C GLY A 62 -26.87 -1.53 1.59
N GLN A 63 -27.48 -0.35 1.43
CA GLN A 63 -27.63 0.33 0.14
C GLN A 63 -26.49 1.32 -0.19
N TYR A 64 -25.56 1.54 0.73
CA TYR A 64 -24.50 2.54 0.58
C TYR A 64 -23.18 1.90 0.15
N LYS A 65 -22.43 2.58 -0.73
CA LYS A 65 -21.05 2.22 -1.08
C LYS A 65 -20.08 3.02 -0.24
N LYS A 66 -19.10 2.37 0.38
CA LYS A 66 -18.07 3.02 1.18
C LYS A 66 -16.69 2.56 0.75
N THR A 67 -15.77 3.50 0.59
CA THR A 67 -14.35 3.22 0.46
C THR A 67 -13.75 3.02 1.84
N ILE A 68 -13.10 1.88 2.05
CA ILE A 68 -12.57 1.48 3.38
C ILE A 68 -11.06 1.52 3.46
N SER A 69 -10.36 1.40 2.33
CA SER A 69 -8.92 1.51 2.25
C SER A 69 -8.48 1.93 0.85
N SER A 70 -7.30 2.51 0.79
CA SER A 70 -6.64 2.95 -0.43
C SER A 70 -5.22 2.39 -0.45
N CYS A 71 -4.83 1.87 -1.61
CA CYS A 71 -3.49 1.39 -1.90
C CYS A 71 -3.00 1.94 -3.23
N THR A 72 -1.73 1.69 -3.53
CA THR A 72 -1.11 2.02 -4.81
C THR A 72 -0.67 0.73 -5.50
N GLY A 73 -0.55 0.75 -6.82
CA GLY A 73 0.00 -0.35 -7.60
C GLY A 73 0.71 0.12 -8.87
N SER A 74 1.16 -0.84 -9.66
CA SER A 74 1.77 -0.63 -10.96
C SER A 74 1.07 -1.44 -12.04
N LEU A 75 0.64 -0.81 -13.13
CA LEU A 75 0.09 -1.47 -14.31
C LEU A 75 1.22 -2.19 -15.06
N ILE A 76 1.24 -3.52 -15.00
CA ILE A 76 2.28 -4.36 -15.62
C ILE A 76 1.84 -4.98 -16.95
N ALA A 77 0.53 -5.01 -17.20
CA ALA A 77 -0.10 -5.39 -18.47
C ALA A 77 -1.52 -4.78 -18.52
N PRO A 78 -2.22 -4.76 -19.69
CA PRO A 78 -3.49 -4.04 -19.84
C PRO A 78 -4.56 -4.31 -18.78
N ASN A 79 -4.57 -5.52 -18.20
CA ASN A 79 -5.55 -5.94 -17.18
C ASN A 79 -4.88 -6.45 -15.89
N TYR A 80 -3.59 -6.19 -15.68
CA TYR A 80 -2.85 -6.69 -14.52
C TYR A 80 -2.14 -5.57 -13.78
N ILE A 81 -2.37 -5.52 -12.46
CA ILE A 81 -1.77 -4.56 -11.54
C ILE A 81 -0.94 -5.34 -10.52
N LEU A 82 0.33 -4.97 -10.38
CA LEU A 82 1.19 -5.42 -9.29
C LEU A 82 0.96 -4.51 -8.08
N THR A 83 0.67 -5.09 -6.91
CA THR A 83 0.50 -4.38 -5.64
C THR A 83 0.95 -5.25 -4.46
N ALA A 84 0.94 -4.71 -3.25
CA ALA A 84 1.26 -5.45 -2.04
C ALA A 84 0.13 -6.43 -1.68
N SER A 85 0.48 -7.62 -1.18
CA SER A 85 -0.51 -8.63 -0.80
C SER A 85 -1.48 -8.14 0.28
N HIS A 86 -1.02 -7.32 1.23
CA HIS A 86 -1.87 -6.76 2.29
C HIS A 86 -2.89 -5.73 1.79
N CYS A 87 -2.81 -5.28 0.53
CA CYS A 87 -3.82 -4.42 -0.08
C CYS A 87 -5.05 -5.19 -0.56
N TYR A 88 -4.94 -6.51 -0.69
CA TYR A 88 -6.07 -7.38 -0.98
C TYR A 88 -7.03 -7.38 0.22
N TYR A 89 -8.28 -7.01 -0.03
CA TYR A 89 -9.31 -6.95 1.01
C TYR A 89 -10.28 -8.13 0.89
N ASP A 90 -10.37 -8.95 1.93
CA ASP A 90 -11.40 -9.97 2.08
C ASP A 90 -12.50 -9.47 3.05
N PRO A 91 -13.73 -9.22 2.59
CA PRO A 91 -14.82 -8.74 3.44
C PRO A 91 -15.25 -9.76 4.52
N LYS A 92 -14.98 -11.04 4.32
CA LYS A 92 -15.50 -12.12 5.17
C LYS A 92 -14.86 -12.16 6.55
N GLU A 93 -13.72 -11.50 6.72
CA GLU A 93 -12.95 -11.50 7.96
C GLU A 93 -13.49 -10.49 9.00
N HIS A 94 -14.22 -9.45 8.57
CA HIS A 94 -14.55 -8.32 9.45
C HIS A 94 -16.03 -8.13 9.82
N ASN A 95 -17.00 -8.42 8.94
CA ASN A 95 -18.43 -8.31 9.29
C ASN A 95 -19.32 -9.03 8.24
N PRO A 96 -20.19 -9.98 8.64
CA PRO A 96 -21.08 -10.69 7.71
C PRO A 96 -22.09 -9.79 6.98
N ASN A 97 -22.35 -8.56 7.47
CA ASN A 97 -23.22 -7.58 6.82
C ASN A 97 -22.50 -6.69 5.81
N ILE A 98 -21.20 -6.87 5.62
CA ILE A 98 -20.39 -6.12 4.66
C ILE A 98 -20.14 -7.00 3.43
N SER A 99 -20.62 -6.56 2.27
CA SER A 99 -20.36 -7.24 1.00
C SER A 99 -19.27 -6.48 0.25
N PHE A 100 -18.21 -7.17 -0.18
CA PHE A 100 -17.22 -6.55 -1.05
C PHE A 100 -17.83 -6.23 -2.40
N GLU A 101 -17.68 -4.97 -2.81
CA GLU A 101 -18.23 -4.49 -4.08
C GLU A 101 -17.21 -4.60 -5.21
N GLY A 102 -15.95 -4.39 -4.90
CA GLY A 102 -14.88 -4.42 -5.88
C GLY A 102 -13.75 -3.44 -5.58
N TYR A 103 -12.78 -3.46 -6.50
CA TYR A 103 -11.69 -2.50 -6.56
C TYR A 103 -12.04 -1.40 -7.57
N ILE A 104 -11.92 -0.13 -7.19
CA ILE A 104 -11.88 0.98 -8.16
C ILE A 104 -10.42 1.32 -8.43
N ILE A 105 -10.01 1.25 -9.69
CA ILE A 105 -8.68 1.67 -10.14
C ILE A 105 -8.79 3.06 -10.77
N LYS A 106 -7.98 4.02 -10.30
CA LYS A 106 -7.90 5.39 -10.84
C LYS A 106 -6.46 5.77 -11.20
N ASP A 107 -6.33 6.96 -11.77
CA ASP A 107 -5.07 7.65 -12.03
C ASP A 107 -4.15 6.90 -13.00
N TYR A 108 -4.73 6.16 -13.95
CA TYR A 108 -4.01 5.47 -15.02
C TYR A 108 -4.47 5.98 -16.38
N LYS A 109 -3.50 6.24 -17.26
CA LYS A 109 -3.80 6.65 -18.64
C LYS A 109 -4.23 5.42 -19.43
N LYS A 110 -5.51 5.34 -19.80
CA LYS A 110 -5.96 4.39 -20.82
C LYS A 110 -5.30 4.77 -22.14
N LYS A 111 -4.56 3.83 -22.72
CA LYS A 111 -4.01 3.97 -24.09
C LYS A 111 -5.13 4.00 -25.12
#